data_AF-A0A4V1N157-F1
#
_entry.id   AF-A0A4V1N157-F1
#
_cell.length_a   1.000
_cell.length_b   1.000
_cell.length_c   1.000
_cell.angle_alpha   90.00
_cell.angle_beta   90.00
_cell.angle_gamma   90.00
#
_symmetry.space_group_name_H-M   'P 1'
#
loop_
_entity.id
_entity.type
_entity.pdbx_description
1 polymer ?
#
loop_
_entity_poly.entity_id
_entity_poly.type
_entity_poly.pdbx_seq_one_letter_code
_entity_poly.pdbx_strand_id
1 'polypeptide(L)'
;MQGDNFNKAIAVTSLVTLAAALALCIPVAERLLAAIWQWYKFAGYSDDGHISLSIEAGLLFSTLLAVLFLSGLWLYQLAKRRAAVHAKHWSFMAVCTAVAAAAGYWLLGASSLNVWRP
;
A
#
# COMPACT_ATOMS: atom_id res chain seq x y z
N MET A 1 26.80 -5.68 -23.28
CA MET A 1 26.13 -6.80 -22.57
C MET A 1 25.81 -6.51 -21.10
N GLN A 2 26.73 -5.98 -20.28
CA GLN A 2 26.48 -5.73 -18.84
C GLN A 2 25.38 -4.67 -18.56
N GLY A 3 25.24 -3.66 -19.43
CA GLY A 3 24.21 -2.62 -19.31
C GLY A 3 22.77 -3.12 -19.49
N ASP A 4 22.53 -4.04 -20.44
CA ASP A 4 21.21 -4.58 -20.72
C ASP A 4 20.68 -5.49 -19.61
N ASN A 5 21.55 -6.34 -19.06
CA ASN A 5 21.18 -7.22 -17.94
C ASN A 5 20.81 -6.41 -16.70
N PHE A 6 21.50 -5.29 -16.47
CA PHE A 6 21.19 -4.41 -15.35
C PHE A 6 19.88 -3.64 -15.56
N ASN A 7 19.60 -3.17 -16.78
CA ASN A 7 18.32 -2.51 -17.08
C ASN A 7 17.12 -3.48 -16.94
N LYS A 8 17.31 -4.74 -17.35
CA LYS A 8 16.33 -5.81 -17.11
C LYS A 8 16.13 -6.07 -15.62
N ALA A 9 17.21 -6.14 -14.84
CA ALA A 9 17.12 -6.33 -13.39
C ALA A 9 16.31 -5.20 -12.72
N ILE A 10 16.60 -3.92 -13.03
CA ILE A 10 15.83 -2.79 -12.51
C ILE A 10 14.36 -2.94 -12.90
N ALA A 11 14.05 -3.25 -14.16
CA ALA A 11 12.67 -3.40 -14.62
C ALA A 11 11.92 -4.50 -13.85
N VAL A 12 12.54 -5.67 -13.66
CA VAL A 12 11.95 -6.77 -12.87
C VAL A 12 11.76 -6.35 -11.41
N THR A 13 12.77 -5.73 -10.78
CA THR A 13 12.64 -5.28 -9.39
C THR A 13 11.56 -4.20 -9.23
N SER A 14 11.45 -3.25 -10.17
CA SER A 14 10.37 -2.26 -10.20
C SER A 14 8.99 -2.92 -10.30
N LEU A 15 8.85 -3.96 -11.13
CA LEU A 15 7.61 -4.72 -11.28
C LEU A 15 7.26 -5.48 -9.99
N VAL A 16 8.23 -6.15 -9.38
CA VAL A 16 8.04 -6.86 -8.09
C VAL A 16 7.65 -5.87 -6.99
N THR A 17 8.29 -4.70 -6.95
CA THR A 17 7.96 -3.65 -5.96
C THR A 17 6.53 -3.14 -6.14
N LEU A 18 6.09 -2.96 -7.40
CA LEU A 18 4.71 -2.60 -7.71
C LEU A 18 3.73 -3.71 -7.30
N ALA A 19 4.03 -4.97 -7.62
CA ALA A 19 3.20 -6.11 -7.24
C ALA A 19 3.06 -6.24 -5.72
N ALA A 20 4.15 -6.04 -4.96
CA ALA A 20 4.12 -6.01 -3.51
C ALA A 20 3.27 -4.86 -2.96
N ALA A 21 3.39 -3.66 -3.55
CA ALA A 21 2.59 -2.51 -3.14
C ALA A 21 1.08 -2.75 -3.39
N LEU A 22 0.74 -3.37 -4.52
CA LEU A 22 -0.64 -3.77 -4.84
C LEU A 22 -1.15 -4.87 -3.90
N ALA A 23 -0.30 -5.84 -3.54
CA ALA A 23 -0.67 -6.88 -2.58
C ALA A 23 -1.00 -6.29 -1.20
N LEU A 24 -0.28 -5.25 -0.78
CA LEU A 24 -0.59 -4.52 0.45
C LEU A 24 -1.89 -3.69 0.37
N CYS A 25 -2.45 -3.45 -0.82
CA CYS A 25 -3.79 -2.86 -0.92
C CYS A 25 -4.91 -3.87 -0.57
N ILE A 26 -4.66 -5.18 -0.69
CA ILE A 26 -5.64 -6.23 -0.41
C ILE A 26 -6.19 -6.12 1.03
N PRO A 27 -5.36 -6.09 2.09
CA PRO A 27 -5.88 -5.97 3.45
C PRO A 27 -6.63 -4.66 3.69
N VAL A 28 -6.29 -3.58 2.98
CA VAL A 28 -7.03 -2.30 3.04
C VAL A 28 -8.43 -2.47 2.43
N ALA A 29 -8.53 -3.11 1.27
CA ALA A 29 -9.79 -3.37 0.59
C ALA A 29 -10.70 -4.32 1.39
N GLU A 30 -10.15 -5.40 1.94
CA GLU A 30 -10.88 -6.31 2.83
C GLU A 30 -11.46 -5.57 4.04
N ARG A 31 -10.67 -4.67 4.65
CA ARG A 31 -11.12 -3.88 5.80
C ARG A 31 -12.16 -2.84 5.43
N LEU A 32 -12.04 -2.21 4.27
CA LEU A 32 -13.06 -1.29 3.76
C LEU A 32 -14.38 -2.04 3.51
N LEU A 33 -14.34 -3.21 2.87
CA LEU A 33 -15.53 -4.03 2.62
C LEU A 33 -16.17 -4.49 3.93
N ALA A 34 -15.36 -4.93 4.89
CA ALA A 34 -15.86 -5.30 6.21
C ALA A 34 -16.53 -4.11 6.92
N ALA A 35 -15.93 -2.91 6.85
CA ALA A 35 -16.49 -1.71 7.48
C ALA A 35 -17.82 -1.29 6.82
N ILE A 36 -17.90 -1.33 5.48
CA ILE A 36 -19.14 -1.09 4.73
C ILE A 36 -20.20 -2.12 5.11
N TRP A 37 -19.81 -3.39 5.21
CA TRP A 37 -20.73 -4.47 5.58
C TRP A 37 -21.26 -4.31 7.01
N GLN A 38 -20.41 -3.94 7.97
CA GLN A 38 -20.84 -3.66 9.34
C GLN A 38 -21.77 -2.45 9.41
N TRP A 39 -21.43 -1.36 8.71
CA TRP A 39 -22.32 -0.20 8.61
C TRP A 39 -23.70 -0.60 8.06
N TYR A 40 -23.74 -1.38 6.98
CA TYR A 40 -24.99 -1.84 6.38
C TYR A 40 -25.78 -2.76 7.33
N LYS A 41 -25.11 -3.73 7.96
CA LYS A 41 -25.75 -4.72 8.84
C LYS A 41 -26.33 -4.09 10.11
N PHE A 42 -25.66 -3.09 10.67
CA PHE A 42 -26.04 -2.46 11.93
C PHE A 42 -26.62 -1.04 11.75
N ALA A 43 -27.02 -0.68 10.52
CA ALA A 43 -27.68 0.59 10.25
C ALA A 43 -28.93 0.74 11.14
N GLY A 44 -28.88 1.67 12.11
CA GLY A 44 -29.95 1.94 13.06
C GLY A 44 -29.75 1.40 14.48
N TYR A 45 -28.67 0.67 14.76
CA TYR A 45 -28.29 0.22 16.11
C TYR A 45 -27.08 1.04 16.61
N SER A 46 -27.15 1.58 17.84
CA SER A 46 -26.21 2.60 18.33
C SER A 46 -24.82 2.10 18.72
N ASP A 47 -24.65 0.82 19.06
CA ASP A 47 -23.45 0.38 19.81
C ASP A 47 -22.67 -0.84 19.25
N ASP A 48 -23.15 -1.54 18.22
CA ASP A 48 -22.61 -2.88 17.85
C ASP A 48 -21.89 -2.99 16.49
N GLY A 49 -21.50 -1.86 15.88
CA GLY A 49 -21.02 -1.82 14.49
C GLY A 49 -19.52 -1.59 14.27
N HIS A 50 -18.65 -1.81 15.27
CA HIS A 50 -17.23 -1.45 15.16
C HIS A 50 -16.30 -2.61 14.77
N ILE A 51 -15.36 -2.32 13.87
CA ILE A 51 -14.23 -3.20 13.57
C ILE A 51 -13.02 -2.77 14.39
N SER A 52 -12.39 -3.73 15.07
CA SER A 52 -11.12 -3.51 15.75
C SER A 52 -9.95 -3.48 14.76
N LEU A 53 -9.14 -2.44 14.86
CA LEU A 53 -7.82 -2.36 14.24
C LEU A 53 -6.74 -2.45 15.30
N SER A 54 -5.80 -3.38 15.14
CA SER A 54 -4.63 -3.44 16.02
C SER A 54 -3.64 -2.34 15.65
N ILE A 55 -3.16 -1.61 16.65
CA ILE A 55 -2.10 -0.60 16.49
C ILE A 55 -0.81 -1.29 16.03
N GLU A 56 -0.48 -2.47 16.57
CA GLU A 56 0.71 -3.24 16.15
C GLU A 56 0.65 -3.62 14.68
N ALA A 57 -0.51 -4.10 14.21
CA ALA A 57 -0.73 -4.41 12.80
C ALA A 57 -0.61 -3.15 11.93
N GLY A 58 -1.10 -2.00 12.40
CA GLY A 58 -0.98 -0.72 11.70
C GLY A 58 0.45 -0.21 11.58
N LEU A 59 1.27 -0.40 12.61
CA LEU A 59 2.69 -0.09 12.59
C LEU A 59 3.46 -1.01 11.63
N LEU A 60 3.22 -2.33 11.69
CA LEU A 60 3.81 -3.28 10.74
C LEU A 60 3.41 -2.98 9.30
N PHE A 61 2.14 -2.68 9.05
CA PHE A 61 1.67 -2.30 7.72
C PHE A 61 2.33 -1.01 7.21
N SER A 62 2.39 0.02 8.06
CA SER A 62 3.01 1.31 7.72
C SER A 62 4.51 1.18 7.46
N THR A 63 5.22 0.36 8.24
CA THR A 63 6.66 0.10 8.04
C THR A 63 6.92 -0.63 6.72
N LEU A 64 6.12 -1.64 6.37
CA LEU A 64 6.22 -2.33 5.08
C LEU A 64 5.97 -1.37 3.91
N LEU A 65 4.94 -0.51 4.01
CA LEU A 65 4.66 0.51 3.01
C LEU A 65 5.80 1.54 2.88
N ALA A 66 6.42 1.94 4.00
CA ALA A 66 7.57 2.84 3.98
C ALA A 66 8.77 2.21 3.25
N VAL A 67 9.04 0.92 3.46
CA VAL A 67 10.09 0.17 2.75
C VAL A 67 9.79 0.10 1.25
N LEU A 68 8.55 -0.15 0.85
CA LEU A 68 8.14 -0.17 -0.56
C LEU A 68 8.19 1.22 -1.19
N PHE A 69 7.82 2.26 -0.45
CA PHE A 69 7.93 3.65 -0.90
C PHE A 69 9.39 4.03 -1.15
N LEU A 70 10.28 3.77 -0.20
CA LEU A 70 11.70 4.10 -0.31
C LEU A 70 12.37 3.29 -1.44
N SER A 71 12.06 2.00 -1.55
CA SER A 71 12.60 1.16 -2.64
C SER A 71 12.07 1.59 -4.01
N GLY A 72 10.78 1.90 -4.13
CA GLY A 72 10.18 2.48 -5.32
C GLY A 72 10.82 3.81 -5.73
N LEU A 73 11.04 4.71 -4.76
CA LEU A 73 11.67 6.02 -5.00
C LEU A 73 13.14 5.87 -5.42
N TRP A 74 13.88 4.96 -4.79
CA TRP A 74 15.25 4.64 -5.18
C TRP A 74 15.32 4.11 -6.61
N LEU A 75 14.48 3.12 -6.96
CA LEU A 75 14.39 2.55 -8.30
C LEU A 75 13.97 3.60 -9.35
N TYR A 76 13.04 4.50 -9.00
CA TYR A 76 12.64 5.60 -9.86
C TYR A 76 13.81 6.54 -10.18
N GLN A 77 14.59 6.94 -9.18
CA GLN A 77 15.79 7.76 -9.40
C GLN A 77 16.82 7.04 -10.27
N LEU A 78 17.00 5.74 -10.06
CA LEU A 78 17.97 4.93 -10.79
C LEU A 78 17.55 4.70 -12.25
N ALA A 79 16.26 4.44 -12.49
CA ALA A 79 15.66 4.35 -13.82
C ALA A 79 15.71 5.69 -14.57
N LYS A 80 15.51 6.82 -13.87
CA LYS A 80 15.65 8.17 -14.46
C LYS A 80 17.07 8.43 -14.96
N ARG A 81 18.10 8.03 -14.20
CA ARG A 81 19.51 8.17 -14.61
C ARG A 81 19.88 7.30 -15.82
N ARG A 82 19.18 6.18 -16.05
CA ARG A 82 19.47 5.23 -17.13
C ARG A 82 18.48 5.27 -18.31
N ALA A 83 17.56 6.24 -18.33
CA ALA A 83 16.50 6.35 -19.34
C ALA A 83 15.64 5.09 -19.53
N ALA A 84 15.49 4.26 -18.49
CA ALA A 84 14.67 3.05 -18.53
C ALA A 84 13.18 3.41 -18.31
N VAL A 85 12.46 3.68 -19.41
CA VAL A 85 11.09 4.23 -19.40
C VAL A 85 10.09 3.34 -18.63
N HIS A 86 10.13 2.03 -18.82
CA HIS A 86 9.20 1.10 -18.16
C HIS A 86 9.45 1.01 -16.64
N ALA A 87 10.71 0.84 -16.24
CA ALA A 87 11.10 0.82 -14.83
C ALA A 87 10.71 2.11 -14.11
N LYS A 88 10.87 3.26 -14.79
CA LYS A 88 10.44 4.56 -14.27
C LYS A 88 8.94 4.60 -14.00
N HIS A 89 8.10 4.16 -14.95
CA HIS A 89 6.65 4.13 -14.76
C HIS A 89 6.24 3.19 -13.64
N TRP A 90 6.75 1.96 -13.61
CA TRP A 90 6.39 0.98 -12.58
C TRP A 90 6.81 1.41 -11.18
N SER A 91 8.02 1.94 -11.03
CA SER A 91 8.49 2.48 -9.75
C SER A 91 7.67 3.69 -9.28
N PHE A 92 7.27 4.58 -10.20
CA PHE A 92 6.39 5.70 -9.86
C PHE A 92 5.01 5.22 -9.41
N MET A 93 4.43 4.26 -10.13
CA MET A 93 3.15 3.65 -9.74
C MET A 93 3.26 2.98 -8.37
N ALA A 94 4.34 2.26 -8.08
CA ALA A 94 4.55 1.61 -6.78
C ALA A 94 4.56 2.63 -5.63
N VAL A 95 5.23 3.77 -5.83
CA VAL A 95 5.25 4.89 -4.88
C VAL A 95 3.84 5.44 -4.66
N CYS A 96 3.11 5.75 -5.73
CA CYS A 96 1.73 6.24 -5.63
C CYS A 96 0.81 5.24 -4.93
N THR A 97 0.92 3.95 -5.25
CA THR A 97 0.14 2.89 -4.61
C THR A 97 0.46 2.78 -3.13
N ALA A 98 1.74 2.85 -2.74
CA ALA A 98 2.13 2.79 -1.33
C ALA A 98 1.57 3.97 -0.53
N VAL A 99 1.61 5.18 -1.10
CA VAL A 99 1.01 6.38 -0.47
C VAL A 99 -0.50 6.26 -0.36
N ALA A 100 -1.17 5.82 -1.42
CA ALA A 100 -2.62 5.63 -1.42
C ALA A 100 -3.06 4.56 -0.41
N ALA A 101 -2.33 3.45 -0.31
CA ALA A 101 -2.59 2.39 0.66
C ALA A 101 -2.38 2.87 2.10
N ALA A 102 -1.32 3.63 2.37
CA ALA A 102 -1.08 4.22 3.68
C ALA A 102 -2.22 5.18 4.06
N ALA A 103 -2.55 6.11 3.18
CA ALA A 103 -3.63 7.07 3.41
C ALA A 103 -4.97 6.35 3.63
N GLY A 104 -5.32 5.38 2.78
CA GLY A 104 -6.55 4.60 2.90
C GLY A 104 -6.64 3.84 4.22
N TYR A 105 -5.56 3.19 4.64
CA TYR A 105 -5.52 2.45 5.90
C TYR A 105 -5.69 3.34 7.13
N TRP A 106 -5.01 4.49 7.16
CA TRP A 106 -5.14 5.43 8.28
C TRP A 106 -6.49 6.17 8.28
N LEU A 107 -7.04 6.49 7.10
CA LEU A 107 -8.39 7.04 6.98
C LEU A 107 -9.45 6.05 7.46
N LEU A 108 -9.30 4.76 7.15
CA LEU A 108 -10.14 3.72 7.72
C LEU A 108 -10.08 3.76 9.24
N GLY A 109 -8.90 3.78 9.84
CA GLY A 109 -8.78 3.85 11.31
C GLY A 109 -9.25 5.17 11.94
N ALA A 110 -9.28 6.27 11.19
CA ALA A 110 -9.84 7.54 11.65
C ALA A 110 -11.38 7.60 11.52
N SER A 111 -11.98 6.70 10.73
CA SER A 111 -13.44 6.64 10.60
C SER A 111 -14.11 6.18 11.90
N SER A 112 -15.30 6.69 12.17
CA SER A 112 -16.12 6.29 13.33
C SER A 112 -16.55 4.82 13.32
N LEU A 113 -16.35 4.13 12.20
CA LEU A 113 -16.61 2.70 12.03
C LEU A 113 -15.54 1.80 12.63
N ASN A 114 -14.38 2.37 12.94
CA ASN A 114 -13.18 1.63 13.27
C ASN A 114 -12.62 2.09 14.61
N VAL A 115 -12.21 1.14 15.44
CA VAL A 115 -11.65 1.44 16.77
C VAL A 115 -10.25 0.85 16.85
N TRP A 116 -9.26 1.71 17.10
CA TRP A 116 -7.90 1.28 17.39
C TRP A 116 -7.83 0.60 18.75
N ARG A 117 -7.25 -0.58 18.77
CA ARG A 117 -6.94 -1.34 19.98
C ARG A 117 -5.45 -1.69 19.98
N PRO A 118 -4.79 -1.72 21.15
CA PRO A 118 -3.43 -2.23 21.27
C PRO A 118 -3.41 -3.68 20.76
#